data_AF-A0A3A4PDP0-F1
#
_entry.id   AF-A0A3A4PDP0-F1
#
_cell.length_a   1.000
_cell.length_b   1.000
_cell.length_c   1.000
_cell.angle_alpha   90.00
_cell.angle_beta   90.00
_cell.angle_gamma   90.00
#
_symmetry.space_group_name_H-M   'P 1'
#
loop_
_entity.id
_entity.type
_entity.pdbx_description
1 polymer ?
#
loop_
_entity_poly.entity_id
_entity_poly.type
_entity_poly.pdbx_seq_one_letter_code
_entity_poly.pdbx_strand_id
1 'polypeptide(L)'
;MKILAMDIGAGTQDILLYDSEKQLENCIKMVLPSPSSLLAARVDAIGAEGRDLFVSGHTVGGGSFSRAVKRHLSSGLHVYMTAAAACSIRNNLADVAALGIEVREKPPPGFSGAVLEADEIDLGPLRRTLEAVGEDMDGVAAAAVAVQDHGAYRSGESNRKTRLSLMRGRLGENPDPLALSYLADEVPGIFPRMISAASRVREQLPCEHIMLMDTAPAAVAGCLADPRVVEKAGGNLLLINAGNGHTLACLTQGGNVAALLEHHTKRLQPIPFASYLEDFCRGKARDGDEYMASGHGLFYIGDPPGMEELDMIAITGPNRELLEGSGLPVYYPSPGGDMMMTGPMGLVKSLLMRLGYT
;
A
#
# COMPACT_ATOMS: atom_id res chain seq x y z
N MET A 1 -7.47 -20.13 -13.40
CA MET A 1 -7.97 -18.79 -13.02
C MET A 1 -6.84 -17.80 -13.14
N LYS A 2 -7.04 -16.71 -13.88
CA LYS A 2 -6.07 -15.61 -13.98
C LYS A 2 -6.46 -14.45 -13.07
N ILE A 3 -5.49 -13.91 -12.32
CA ILE A 3 -5.67 -12.78 -11.40
C ILE A 3 -4.61 -11.72 -11.72
N LEU A 4 -5.04 -10.48 -11.91
CA LEU A 4 -4.13 -9.33 -11.94
C LEU A 4 -3.95 -8.78 -10.51
N ALA A 5 -2.80 -9.00 -9.91
CA ALA A 5 -2.45 -8.43 -8.61
C ALA A 5 -1.48 -7.25 -8.77
N MET A 6 -1.78 -6.11 -8.17
CA MET A 6 -0.96 -4.89 -8.23
C MET A 6 -0.76 -4.29 -6.84
N ASP A 7 0.45 -4.32 -6.30
CA ASP A 7 0.82 -3.61 -5.08
C ASP A 7 1.49 -2.28 -5.42
N ILE A 8 0.84 -1.16 -5.07
CA ILE A 8 1.27 0.19 -5.46
C ILE A 8 1.74 0.97 -4.23
N GLY A 9 3.02 0.78 -3.94
CA GLY A 9 3.75 1.47 -2.89
C GLY A 9 4.21 2.88 -3.28
N ALA A 10 4.93 3.52 -2.36
CA ALA A 10 5.48 4.86 -2.56
C ALA A 10 6.67 4.92 -3.54
N GLY A 11 7.39 3.80 -3.71
CA GLY A 11 8.58 3.73 -4.56
C GLY A 11 8.41 2.79 -5.76
N THR A 12 7.71 1.67 -5.58
CA THR A 12 7.49 0.66 -6.61
C THR A 12 6.01 0.42 -6.86
N GLN A 13 5.73 -0.16 -8.02
CA GLN A 13 4.48 -0.82 -8.38
C GLN A 13 4.85 -2.26 -8.76
N ASP A 14 4.40 -3.21 -7.96
CA ASP A 14 4.73 -4.61 -8.10
C ASP A 14 3.50 -5.33 -8.69
N ILE A 15 3.65 -5.94 -9.85
CA ILE A 15 2.57 -6.54 -10.63
C ILE A 15 2.82 -8.03 -10.80
N LEU A 16 1.80 -8.82 -10.52
CA LEU A 16 1.76 -10.25 -10.79
C LEU A 16 0.51 -10.56 -11.63
N LEU A 17 0.71 -11.10 -12.82
CA LEU A 17 -0.35 -11.79 -13.55
C LEU A 17 -0.32 -13.26 -13.14
N TYR A 18 -1.04 -13.56 -12.07
CA TYR A 18 -1.11 -14.91 -11.50
C TYR A 18 -1.99 -15.80 -12.38
N ASP A 19 -1.53 -17.02 -12.63
CA ASP A 19 -2.28 -18.03 -13.37
C ASP A 19 -2.21 -19.36 -12.60
N SER A 20 -3.36 -19.82 -12.12
CA SER A 20 -3.44 -21.07 -11.34
C SER A 20 -3.05 -22.32 -12.14
N GLU A 21 -2.97 -22.24 -13.47
CA GLU A 21 -2.52 -23.35 -14.33
C GLU A 21 -0.99 -23.40 -14.48
N LYS A 22 -0.29 -22.35 -14.01
CA LYS A 22 1.17 -22.23 -14.09
C LYS A 22 1.79 -22.42 -12.70
N GLN A 23 3.04 -22.87 -12.66
CA GLN A 23 3.88 -22.68 -11.48
C GLN A 23 4.09 -21.18 -11.26
N LEU A 24 4.22 -20.75 -10.00
CA LEU A 24 4.35 -19.32 -9.67
C LEU A 24 5.59 -18.69 -10.33
N GLU A 25 6.67 -19.46 -10.47
CA GLU A 25 7.90 -19.06 -11.15
C GLU A 25 7.66 -18.69 -12.63
N ASN A 26 6.66 -19.32 -13.27
CA ASN A 26 6.29 -19.13 -14.66
C ASN A 26 5.20 -18.06 -14.86
N CYS A 27 4.69 -17.46 -13.78
CA CYS A 27 3.78 -16.31 -13.87
C CYS A 27 4.55 -15.03 -14.22
N ILE A 28 3.90 -14.10 -14.94
CA ILE A 28 4.53 -12.83 -15.30
C ILE A 28 4.59 -11.93 -14.06
N LYS A 29 5.80 -11.42 -13.79
CA LYS A 29 6.14 -10.59 -12.65
C LYS A 29 6.84 -9.32 -13.14
N MET A 30 6.43 -8.16 -12.65
CA MET A 30 7.03 -6.87 -12.99
C MET A 30 7.17 -6.02 -11.73
N VAL A 31 8.36 -5.45 -11.53
CA VAL A 31 8.63 -4.44 -10.50
C VAL A 31 8.97 -3.15 -11.21
N LEU A 32 8.05 -2.18 -11.13
CA LEU A 32 8.13 -0.92 -11.88
C LEU A 32 8.25 0.27 -10.90
N PRO A 33 8.70 1.45 -11.35
CA PRO A 33 8.60 2.66 -10.54
C PRO A 33 7.15 2.99 -10.19
N SER A 34 6.91 3.47 -8.96
CA SER A 34 5.57 3.90 -8.54
C SER A 34 5.01 5.01 -9.47
N PRO A 35 3.73 4.93 -9.89
CA PRO A 35 3.08 5.96 -10.70
C PRO A 35 3.19 7.38 -10.10
N SER A 36 3.19 7.48 -8.76
CA SER A 36 3.38 8.74 -8.04
C SER A 36 4.68 9.47 -8.42
N SER A 37 5.76 8.71 -8.64
CA SER A 37 7.07 9.26 -9.01
C SER A 37 7.11 9.69 -10.48
N LEU A 38 6.44 8.95 -11.37
CA LEU A 38 6.31 9.33 -12.79
C LEU A 38 5.47 10.59 -12.96
N LEU A 39 4.35 10.69 -12.25
CA LEU A 39 3.51 11.89 -12.24
C LEU A 39 4.23 13.09 -11.60
N ALA A 40 5.02 12.87 -10.55
CA ALA A 40 5.85 13.92 -9.95
C ALA A 40 6.84 14.52 -10.97
N ALA A 41 7.54 13.67 -11.74
CA ALA A 41 8.47 14.13 -12.78
C ALA A 41 7.76 14.96 -13.86
N ARG A 42 6.53 14.57 -14.25
CA ARG A 42 5.71 15.36 -15.19
C ARG A 42 5.34 16.74 -14.62
N VAL A 43 4.94 16.80 -13.35
CA VAL A 43 4.63 18.08 -12.67
C VAL A 43 5.86 18.98 -12.57
N ASP A 44 7.02 18.41 -12.22
CA ASP A 44 8.27 19.17 -12.13
C ASP A 44 8.69 19.72 -13.50
N ALA A 45 8.53 18.94 -14.58
CA ALA A 45 8.79 19.40 -15.95
C ALA A 45 7.87 20.57 -16.36
N ILE A 46 6.58 20.49 -16.06
CA ILE A 46 5.63 21.57 -16.31
C ILE A 46 6.01 22.84 -15.52
N GLY A 47 6.41 22.67 -14.26
CA GLY A 47 6.84 23.77 -13.41
C GLY A 47 8.12 24.46 -13.92
N ALA A 48 9.06 23.69 -14.47
CA ALA A 48 10.28 24.23 -15.07
C ALA A 48 9.99 25.12 -16.32
N GLU A 49 8.86 24.90 -16.97
CA GLU A 49 8.38 25.73 -18.08
C GLU A 49 7.58 26.97 -17.62
N GLY A 50 7.38 27.15 -16.30
CA GLY A 50 6.66 28.28 -15.74
C GLY A 50 5.17 28.30 -16.07
N ARG A 51 4.56 27.13 -16.30
CA ARG A 51 3.14 27.01 -16.65
C ARG A 51 2.31 26.61 -15.43
N ASP A 52 1.17 27.29 -15.24
CA ASP A 52 0.13 26.86 -14.31
C ASP A 52 -0.36 25.44 -14.63
N LEU A 53 -0.93 24.76 -13.64
CA LEU A 53 -1.30 23.36 -13.73
C LEU A 53 -2.77 23.13 -13.39
N PHE A 54 -3.51 22.45 -14.28
CA PHE A 54 -4.80 21.85 -13.98
C PHE A 54 -4.65 20.33 -13.90
N VAL A 55 -5.05 19.73 -12.77
CA VAL A 55 -5.02 18.28 -12.55
C VAL A 55 -6.43 17.70 -12.49
N SER A 56 -6.68 16.68 -13.31
CA SER A 56 -7.91 15.89 -13.31
C SER A 56 -7.62 14.40 -13.15
N GLY A 57 -8.65 13.55 -13.24
CA GLY A 57 -8.51 12.10 -13.15
C GLY A 57 -8.69 11.59 -11.72
N HIS A 58 -7.86 10.64 -11.35
CA HIS A 58 -8.01 9.75 -10.21
C HIS A 58 -7.11 10.15 -9.03
N THR A 59 -7.40 9.61 -7.85
CA THR A 59 -6.58 9.81 -6.65
C THR A 59 -5.27 9.02 -6.76
N VAL A 60 -4.15 9.65 -6.41
CA VAL A 60 -2.80 9.08 -6.46
C VAL A 60 -2.13 9.17 -5.09
N GLY A 61 -1.58 8.06 -4.60
CA GLY A 61 -0.86 8.03 -3.32
C GLY A 61 0.65 8.14 -3.44
N GLY A 62 1.38 7.63 -2.44
CA GLY A 62 2.85 7.53 -2.45
C GLY A 62 3.63 8.84 -2.17
N GLY A 63 2.98 9.99 -2.19
CA GLY A 63 3.53 11.27 -1.69
C GLY A 63 4.54 11.97 -2.59
N SER A 64 5.13 11.31 -3.60
CA SER A 64 5.98 11.98 -4.61
C SER A 64 5.18 13.01 -5.40
N PHE A 65 4.02 12.62 -5.92
CA PHE A 65 3.12 13.51 -6.65
C PHE A 65 2.67 14.72 -5.81
N SER A 66 2.19 14.48 -4.58
CA SER A 66 1.80 15.54 -3.63
C SER A 66 2.93 16.53 -3.33
N ARG A 67 4.18 16.05 -3.21
CA ARG A 67 5.36 16.91 -3.01
C ARG A 67 5.68 17.75 -4.23
N ALA A 68 5.57 17.19 -5.44
CA ALA A 68 5.79 17.92 -6.68
C ALA A 68 4.77 19.06 -6.85
N VAL A 69 3.49 18.78 -6.60
CA VAL A 69 2.43 19.81 -6.64
C VAL A 69 2.68 20.92 -5.61
N LYS A 70 3.11 20.59 -4.40
CA LYS A 70 3.47 21.60 -3.38
C LYS A 70 4.67 22.44 -3.78
N ARG A 71 5.68 21.85 -4.44
CA ARG A 71 6.81 22.61 -5.00
C ARG A 71 6.33 23.55 -6.11
N HIS A 72 5.47 23.06 -7.00
CA HIS A 72 4.89 23.86 -8.08
C HIS A 72 4.20 25.13 -7.54
N LEU A 73 3.37 25.00 -6.48
CA LEU A 73 2.79 26.15 -5.77
C LEU A 73 3.84 27.06 -5.14
N SER A 74 4.86 26.47 -4.51
CA SER A 74 5.93 27.24 -3.84
C SER A 74 6.79 28.03 -4.83
N SER A 75 6.76 27.67 -6.12
CA SER A 75 7.38 28.41 -7.23
C SER A 75 6.52 29.57 -7.74
N GLY A 76 5.37 29.85 -7.13
CA GLY A 76 4.48 30.95 -7.49
C GLY A 76 3.51 30.65 -8.64
N LEU A 77 3.40 29.39 -9.06
CA LEU A 77 2.48 28.94 -10.11
C LEU A 77 1.13 28.51 -9.52
N HIS A 78 0.06 28.67 -10.28
CA HIS A 78 -1.28 28.27 -9.85
C HIS A 78 -1.54 26.78 -10.09
N VAL A 79 -2.22 26.14 -9.13
CA VAL A 79 -2.67 24.76 -9.27
C VAL A 79 -4.18 24.68 -9.06
N TYR A 80 -4.85 24.10 -10.06
CA TYR A 80 -6.27 23.79 -10.05
C TYR A 80 -6.44 22.28 -10.06
N MET A 81 -7.37 21.73 -9.28
CA MET A 81 -7.60 20.28 -9.25
C MET A 81 -9.08 19.93 -9.19
N THR A 82 -9.50 18.87 -9.88
CA THR A 82 -10.80 18.23 -9.60
C THR A 82 -10.84 17.67 -8.18
N ALA A 83 -12.03 17.50 -7.60
CA ALA A 83 -12.16 16.97 -6.23
C ALA A 83 -11.48 15.58 -6.07
N ALA A 84 -11.62 14.69 -7.06
CA ALA A 84 -11.00 13.36 -7.04
C ALA A 84 -9.46 13.42 -7.08
N ALA A 85 -8.90 14.25 -7.94
CA ALA A 85 -7.45 14.44 -8.02
C ALA A 85 -6.90 15.14 -6.76
N ALA A 86 -7.64 16.07 -6.17
CA ALA A 86 -7.26 16.81 -4.97
C ALA A 86 -7.05 15.90 -3.74
N CYS A 87 -7.77 14.78 -3.65
CA CYS A 87 -7.55 13.77 -2.61
C CYS A 87 -6.12 13.19 -2.63
N SER A 88 -5.39 13.30 -3.75
CA SER A 88 -3.96 12.91 -3.83
C SER A 88 -3.05 13.78 -2.96
N ILE A 89 -3.50 15.00 -2.63
CA ILE A 89 -2.72 15.96 -1.85
C ILE A 89 -2.97 15.76 -0.36
N ARG A 90 -4.25 15.72 0.02
CA ARG A 90 -4.78 15.39 1.35
C ARG A 90 -6.20 14.87 1.20
N ASN A 91 -6.61 13.94 2.07
CA ASN A 91 -7.97 13.39 2.10
C ASN A 91 -9.01 14.36 2.74
N ASN A 92 -8.72 15.66 2.77
CA ASN A 92 -9.62 16.71 3.24
C ASN A 92 -9.52 17.91 2.28
N LEU A 93 -10.59 18.22 1.55
CA LEU A 93 -10.58 19.27 0.52
C LEU A 93 -10.40 20.69 1.10
N ALA A 94 -10.82 20.94 2.35
CA ALA A 94 -10.58 22.22 3.00
C ALA A 94 -9.09 22.42 3.31
N ASP A 95 -8.41 21.37 3.78
CA ASP A 95 -6.96 21.41 3.94
C ASP A 95 -6.23 21.56 2.59
N VAL A 96 -6.77 20.99 1.50
CA VAL A 96 -6.22 21.19 0.14
C VAL A 96 -6.36 22.64 -0.29
N ALA A 97 -7.55 23.24 -0.12
CA ALA A 97 -7.79 24.65 -0.41
C ALA A 97 -6.91 25.58 0.43
N ALA A 98 -6.67 25.25 1.71
CA ALA A 98 -5.78 26.00 2.59
C ALA A 98 -4.30 25.98 2.15
N LEU A 99 -3.89 25.03 1.30
CA LEU A 99 -2.57 25.02 0.66
C LEU A 99 -2.47 25.96 -0.55
N GLY A 100 -3.56 26.61 -0.96
CA GLY A 100 -3.61 27.47 -2.14
C GLY A 100 -3.99 26.73 -3.44
N ILE A 101 -4.51 25.51 -3.35
CA ILE A 101 -5.01 24.75 -4.50
C ILE A 101 -6.48 25.09 -4.73
N GLU A 102 -6.84 25.46 -5.95
CA GLU A 102 -8.23 25.73 -6.32
C GLU A 102 -8.94 24.44 -6.75
N VAL A 103 -9.88 23.96 -5.93
CA VAL A 103 -10.65 22.75 -6.22
C VAL A 103 -11.83 23.07 -7.14
N ARG A 104 -11.79 22.60 -8.39
CA ARG A 104 -12.78 22.88 -9.44
C ARG A 104 -12.86 21.74 -10.47
N GLU A 105 -14.06 21.48 -11.00
CA GLU A 105 -14.28 20.39 -11.96
C GLU A 105 -13.75 20.66 -13.37
N LYS A 106 -13.50 21.93 -13.73
CA LYS A 106 -12.99 22.34 -15.04
C LYS A 106 -11.89 23.40 -14.88
N PRO A 107 -10.96 23.49 -15.86
CA PRO A 107 -10.01 24.60 -15.89
C PRO A 107 -10.72 25.96 -15.88
N PRO A 108 -10.09 27.02 -15.34
CA PRO A 108 -10.67 28.36 -15.39
C PRO A 108 -10.89 28.81 -16.85
N PRO A 109 -11.88 29.67 -17.12
CA PRO A 109 -12.07 30.21 -18.46
C PRO A 109 -10.80 30.88 -18.99
N GLY A 110 -10.38 30.53 -20.21
CA GLY A 110 -9.15 31.06 -20.80
C GLY A 110 -7.86 30.43 -20.25
N PHE A 111 -7.94 29.31 -19.52
CA PHE A 111 -6.76 28.61 -19.02
C PHE A 111 -5.79 28.23 -20.15
N SER A 112 -4.55 28.71 -20.06
CA SER A 112 -3.47 28.44 -21.01
C SER A 112 -2.32 27.62 -20.40
N GLY A 113 -2.52 27.07 -19.19
CA GLY A 113 -1.55 26.22 -18.51
C GLY A 113 -1.55 24.78 -19.01
N ALA A 114 -0.78 23.92 -18.34
CA ALA A 114 -0.76 22.49 -18.65
C ALA A 114 -1.93 21.75 -18.00
N VAL A 115 -2.45 20.76 -18.71
CA VAL A 115 -3.45 19.81 -18.20
C VAL A 115 -2.77 18.47 -17.95
N LEU A 116 -2.92 17.96 -16.73
CA LEU A 116 -2.43 16.65 -16.33
C LEU A 116 -3.60 15.78 -15.87
N GLU A 117 -3.77 14.64 -16.52
CA GLU A 117 -4.64 13.58 -16.01
C GLU A 117 -3.80 12.67 -15.11
N ALA A 118 -4.20 12.59 -13.84
CA ALA A 118 -3.57 11.72 -12.85
C ALA A 118 -4.25 10.35 -12.87
N ASP A 119 -3.49 9.29 -13.09
CA ASP A 119 -3.98 7.92 -13.05
C ASP A 119 -2.86 7.02 -12.51
N GLU A 120 -3.06 6.41 -11.35
CA GLU A 120 -2.12 5.42 -10.79
C GLU A 120 -2.44 3.98 -11.19
N ILE A 121 -3.57 3.74 -11.86
CA ILE A 121 -4.03 2.43 -12.32
C ILE A 121 -4.19 2.42 -13.85
N ASP A 122 -3.33 3.14 -14.59
CA ASP A 122 -3.35 3.07 -16.06
C ASP A 122 -2.86 1.68 -16.54
N LEU A 123 -3.79 0.86 -17.02
CA LEU A 123 -3.50 -0.48 -17.52
C LEU A 123 -3.02 -0.47 -18.99
N GLY A 124 -3.05 0.67 -19.67
CA GLY A 124 -2.65 0.81 -21.07
C GLY A 124 -1.19 0.38 -21.33
N PRO A 125 -0.20 0.90 -20.60
CA PRO A 125 1.19 0.47 -20.70
C PRO A 125 1.36 -1.02 -20.42
N LEU A 126 0.72 -1.53 -19.36
CA LEU A 126 0.78 -2.94 -19.00
C LEU A 126 0.25 -3.84 -20.13
N ARG A 127 -0.91 -3.50 -20.69
CA ARG A 127 -1.51 -4.23 -21.81
C ARG A 127 -0.56 -4.32 -23.00
N ARG A 128 0.03 -3.20 -23.42
CA ARG A 128 1.01 -3.16 -24.52
C ARG A 128 2.26 -4.00 -24.23
N THR A 129 2.73 -4.01 -22.97
CA THR A 129 3.89 -4.82 -22.56
C THR A 129 3.58 -6.32 -22.62
N LEU A 130 2.39 -6.74 -22.15
CA LEU A 130 1.96 -8.13 -22.23
C LEU A 130 1.80 -8.59 -23.69
N GLU A 131 1.14 -7.78 -24.51
CA GLU A 131 0.93 -8.08 -25.94
C GLU A 131 2.27 -8.29 -26.68
N ALA A 132 3.30 -7.50 -26.33
CA ALA A 132 4.62 -7.60 -26.94
C ALA A 132 5.35 -8.93 -26.66
N VAL A 133 4.92 -9.70 -25.65
CA VAL A 133 5.47 -11.02 -25.32
C VAL A 133 4.50 -12.16 -25.59
N GLY A 134 3.41 -11.91 -26.32
CA GLY A 134 2.41 -12.92 -26.69
C GLY A 134 1.46 -13.30 -25.56
N GLU A 135 1.28 -12.42 -24.57
CA GLU A 135 0.32 -12.58 -23.47
C GLU A 135 -0.70 -11.43 -23.54
N ASP A 136 -1.86 -11.60 -22.92
CA ASP A 136 -2.91 -10.60 -22.90
C ASP A 136 -3.62 -10.57 -21.53
N MET A 137 -4.55 -9.63 -21.40
CA MET A 137 -5.39 -9.51 -20.21
C MET A 137 -6.75 -10.19 -20.40
N ASP A 138 -6.92 -10.96 -21.47
CA ASP A 138 -8.18 -11.64 -21.75
C ASP A 138 -8.31 -12.85 -20.82
N GLY A 139 -9.53 -13.07 -20.32
CA GLY A 139 -9.80 -14.12 -19.34
C GLY A 139 -9.23 -13.86 -17.94
N VAL A 140 -8.77 -12.64 -17.63
CA VAL A 140 -8.50 -12.22 -16.26
C VAL A 140 -9.81 -12.20 -15.48
N ALA A 141 -10.01 -13.19 -14.61
CA ALA A 141 -11.25 -13.39 -13.87
C ALA A 141 -11.40 -12.39 -12.72
N ALA A 142 -10.28 -11.88 -12.19
CA ALA A 142 -10.28 -10.97 -11.06
C ALA A 142 -9.08 -10.03 -11.05
N ALA A 143 -9.25 -8.89 -10.38
CA ALA A 143 -8.18 -7.96 -10.07
C ALA A 143 -8.08 -7.73 -8.55
N ALA A 144 -6.87 -7.65 -8.05
CA ALA A 144 -6.57 -7.36 -6.66
C ALA A 144 -5.55 -6.22 -6.61
N VAL A 145 -5.86 -5.15 -5.89
CA VAL A 145 -5.02 -3.95 -5.85
C VAL A 145 -4.72 -3.55 -4.42
N ALA A 146 -3.44 -3.41 -4.09
CA ALA A 146 -3.02 -2.82 -2.82
C ALA A 146 -2.65 -1.35 -3.01
N VAL A 147 -3.32 -0.48 -2.25
CA VAL A 147 -3.00 0.94 -2.16
C VAL A 147 -3.14 1.39 -0.71
N GLN A 148 -2.13 2.05 -0.18
CA GLN A 148 -2.21 2.60 1.16
C GLN A 148 -3.11 3.84 1.16
N ASP A 149 -4.18 3.82 1.94
CA ASP A 149 -5.11 4.95 2.07
C ASP A 149 -5.26 5.36 3.53
N HIS A 150 -4.79 6.56 3.87
CA HIS A 150 -4.87 7.10 5.23
C HIS A 150 -6.31 7.36 5.69
N GLY A 151 -7.27 7.40 4.77
CA GLY A 151 -8.65 7.75 5.05
C GLY A 151 -8.89 9.26 5.15
N ALA A 152 -10.12 9.66 4.87
CA ALA A 152 -10.64 11.01 5.09
C ALA A 152 -10.74 11.31 6.58
N TYR A 153 -10.61 12.59 6.91
CA TYR A 153 -10.54 13.05 8.29
C TYR A 153 -11.11 14.47 8.39
N ARG A 154 -11.57 14.85 9.59
CA ARG A 154 -12.00 16.24 9.83
C ARG A 154 -10.78 17.11 10.13
N SER A 155 -10.86 18.39 9.79
CA SER A 155 -9.74 19.31 10.03
C SER A 155 -9.41 19.34 11.55
N GLY A 156 -8.13 19.16 11.88
CA GLY A 156 -7.65 19.02 13.26
C GLY A 156 -7.48 17.56 13.76
N GLU A 157 -7.98 16.57 13.03
CA GLU A 157 -7.80 15.15 13.37
C GLU A 157 -6.52 14.55 12.74
N SER A 158 -5.92 13.56 13.40
CA SER A 158 -4.81 12.78 12.84
C SER A 158 -5.35 11.63 12.00
N ASN A 159 -5.25 11.74 10.67
CA ASN A 159 -5.64 10.68 9.73
C ASN A 159 -4.88 9.36 9.92
N ARG A 160 -3.68 9.41 10.51
CA ARG A 160 -2.84 8.23 10.77
C ARG A 160 -3.53 7.22 11.69
N LYS A 161 -4.26 7.70 12.70
CA LYS A 161 -4.90 6.84 13.71
C LYS A 161 -6.18 6.18 13.21
N THR A 162 -6.91 6.84 12.29
CA THR A 162 -8.17 6.33 11.76
C THR A 162 -7.99 5.02 11.01
N ARG A 163 -6.98 4.95 10.12
CA ARG A 163 -6.64 3.73 9.37
C ARG A 163 -6.30 2.55 10.29
N LEU A 164 -5.45 2.76 11.30
CA LEU A 164 -5.10 1.70 12.27
C LEU A 164 -6.30 1.26 13.11
N SER A 165 -7.18 2.19 13.50
CA SER A 165 -8.41 1.85 14.24
C SER A 165 -9.35 0.96 13.43
N LEU A 166 -9.46 1.18 12.11
CA LEU A 166 -10.26 0.32 11.22
C LEU A 166 -9.65 -1.07 11.07
N MET A 167 -8.32 -1.16 10.94
CA MET A 167 -7.61 -2.44 10.94
C MET A 167 -7.85 -3.21 12.25
N ARG A 168 -7.77 -2.53 13.40
CA ARG A 168 -8.04 -3.13 14.71
C ARG A 168 -9.47 -3.66 14.80
N GLY A 169 -10.45 -2.91 14.30
CA GLY A 169 -11.85 -3.34 14.28
C GLY A 169 -12.05 -4.62 13.47
N ARG A 170 -11.57 -4.66 12.22
CA ARG A 170 -11.68 -5.85 11.36
C ARG A 170 -10.96 -7.06 11.93
N LEU A 171 -9.74 -6.89 12.44
CA LEU A 171 -8.99 -7.99 13.03
C LEU A 171 -9.58 -8.47 14.38
N GLY A 172 -10.34 -7.62 15.07
CA GLY A 172 -11.13 -8.03 16.23
C GLY A 172 -12.31 -8.95 15.87
N GLU A 173 -12.86 -8.81 14.66
CA GLU A 173 -13.93 -9.68 14.13
C GLU A 173 -13.37 -10.95 13.48
N ASN A 174 -12.30 -10.81 12.71
CA ASN A 174 -11.59 -11.91 12.07
C ASN A 174 -10.08 -11.66 12.13
N PRO A 175 -9.34 -12.34 13.03
CA PRO A 175 -7.91 -12.10 13.24
C PRO A 175 -7.03 -12.75 12.16
N ASP A 176 -7.58 -13.32 11.09
CA ASP A 176 -6.80 -13.86 9.98
C ASP A 176 -5.96 -12.75 9.30
N PRO A 177 -4.64 -12.95 9.04
CA PRO A 177 -3.80 -12.00 8.31
C PRO A 177 -4.34 -11.53 6.95
N LEU A 178 -5.20 -12.34 6.30
CA LEU A 178 -5.82 -12.06 5.01
C LEU A 178 -7.13 -11.24 5.14
N ALA A 179 -7.65 -11.04 6.35
CA ALA A 179 -8.95 -10.41 6.63
C ALA A 179 -8.99 -8.88 6.40
N LEU A 180 -7.83 -8.25 6.22
CA LEU A 180 -7.70 -6.81 5.95
C LEU A 180 -7.97 -6.41 4.49
N SER A 181 -8.41 -7.36 3.66
CA SER A 181 -8.90 -7.13 2.31
C SER A 181 -10.38 -6.70 2.29
N TYR A 182 -10.76 -5.98 1.23
CA TYR A 182 -12.13 -5.54 0.94
C TYR A 182 -12.49 -5.92 -0.48
N LEU A 183 -13.66 -6.52 -0.71
CA LEU A 183 -14.23 -6.48 -2.06
C LEU A 183 -14.60 -5.03 -2.42
N ALA A 184 -14.63 -4.70 -3.71
CA ALA A 184 -14.84 -3.33 -4.18
C ALA A 184 -16.05 -2.62 -3.55
N ASP A 185 -17.15 -3.36 -3.34
CA ASP A 185 -18.39 -2.81 -2.80
C ASP A 185 -18.41 -2.78 -1.25
N GLU A 186 -17.37 -3.32 -0.60
CA GLU A 186 -17.17 -3.32 0.85
C GLU A 186 -16.18 -2.24 1.31
N VAL A 187 -15.50 -1.55 0.38
CA VAL A 187 -14.50 -0.54 0.70
C VAL A 187 -15.17 0.58 1.51
N PRO A 188 -14.69 0.86 2.74
CA PRO A 188 -15.24 1.94 3.55
C PRO A 188 -15.19 3.29 2.82
N GLY A 189 -16.29 4.04 2.86
CA GLY A 189 -16.42 5.37 2.22
C GLY A 189 -15.37 6.41 2.64
N ILE A 190 -14.68 6.15 3.74
CA ILE A 190 -13.58 6.96 4.24
C ILE A 190 -12.29 6.80 3.41
N PHE A 191 -12.15 5.81 2.54
CA PHE A 191 -10.94 5.54 1.76
C PHE A 191 -11.05 6.00 0.29
N PRO A 192 -10.85 7.29 -0.02
CA PRO A 192 -11.01 7.83 -1.36
C PRO A 192 -10.06 7.21 -2.39
N ARG A 193 -8.82 6.86 -2.02
CA ARG A 193 -7.83 6.24 -2.90
C ARG A 193 -8.22 4.80 -3.24
N MET A 194 -8.66 4.01 -2.27
CA MET A 194 -9.15 2.65 -2.55
C MET A 194 -10.39 2.66 -3.44
N ILE A 195 -11.34 3.57 -3.19
CA ILE A 195 -12.54 3.75 -4.03
C ILE A 195 -12.14 4.14 -5.46
N SER A 196 -11.21 5.10 -5.58
CA SER A 196 -10.68 5.54 -6.88
C SER A 196 -10.03 4.40 -7.63
N ALA A 197 -9.20 3.57 -6.97
CA ALA A 197 -8.56 2.41 -7.59
C ALA A 197 -9.60 1.38 -8.05
N ALA A 198 -10.60 1.08 -7.22
CA ALA A 198 -11.67 0.14 -7.55
C ALA A 198 -12.47 0.59 -8.79
N SER A 199 -12.87 1.87 -8.83
CA SER A 199 -13.55 2.46 -10.00
C SER A 199 -12.68 2.34 -11.24
N ARG A 200 -11.39 2.71 -11.10
CA ARG A 200 -10.50 2.78 -12.25
C ARG A 200 -10.16 1.42 -12.85
N VAL A 201 -10.05 0.38 -12.02
CA VAL A 201 -9.94 -1.02 -12.51
C VAL A 201 -11.22 -1.41 -13.26
N ARG A 202 -12.39 -1.15 -12.67
CA ARG A 202 -13.69 -1.52 -13.25
C ARG A 202 -13.92 -0.90 -14.64
N GLU A 203 -13.42 0.31 -14.87
CA GLU A 203 -13.48 1.00 -16.16
C GLU A 203 -12.62 0.37 -17.26
N GLN A 204 -11.51 -0.30 -16.89
CA GLN A 204 -10.49 -0.77 -17.83
C GLN A 204 -10.41 -2.28 -17.99
N LEU A 205 -10.94 -3.03 -17.02
CA LEU A 205 -10.83 -4.48 -16.96
C LEU A 205 -12.19 -5.11 -16.63
N PRO A 206 -12.85 -5.77 -17.60
CA PRO A 206 -14.09 -6.49 -17.36
C PRO A 206 -13.79 -7.80 -16.63
N CYS A 207 -13.71 -7.74 -15.30
CA CYS A 207 -13.51 -8.90 -14.42
C CYS A 207 -14.64 -9.03 -13.40
N GLU A 208 -14.86 -10.24 -12.90
CA GLU A 208 -15.98 -10.55 -11.99
C GLU A 208 -15.74 -10.02 -10.57
N HIS A 209 -14.47 -10.01 -10.16
CA HIS A 209 -14.09 -9.67 -8.80
C HIS A 209 -12.99 -8.62 -8.78
N ILE A 210 -13.22 -7.55 -8.02
CA ILE A 210 -12.23 -6.52 -7.71
C ILE A 210 -12.06 -6.48 -6.20
N MET A 211 -10.83 -6.65 -5.72
CA MET A 211 -10.49 -6.63 -4.30
C MET A 211 -9.41 -5.58 -4.04
N LEU A 212 -9.53 -4.90 -2.90
CA LEU A 212 -8.65 -3.84 -2.46
C LEU A 212 -8.02 -4.27 -1.13
N MET A 213 -6.78 -3.87 -0.92
CA MET A 213 -6.09 -4.05 0.35
C MET A 213 -5.14 -2.89 0.59
N ASP A 214 -4.67 -2.76 1.81
CA ASP A 214 -3.56 -1.88 2.10
C ASP A 214 -2.22 -2.56 1.78
N THR A 215 -1.23 -1.80 1.28
CA THR A 215 0.06 -2.34 0.80
C THR A 215 0.85 -3.05 1.88
N ALA A 216 0.91 -2.49 3.09
CA ALA A 216 1.73 -3.08 4.15
C ALA A 216 1.13 -4.39 4.71
N PRO A 217 -0.18 -4.45 5.00
CA PRO A 217 -0.87 -5.71 5.23
C PRO A 217 -0.77 -6.71 4.08
N ALA A 218 -0.86 -6.29 2.81
CA ALA A 218 -0.69 -7.19 1.67
C ALA A 218 0.70 -7.82 1.65
N ALA A 219 1.76 -7.03 1.82
CA ALA A 219 3.13 -7.55 1.88
C ALA A 219 3.34 -8.52 3.05
N VAL A 220 2.83 -8.20 4.24
CA VAL A 220 2.88 -9.11 5.40
C VAL A 220 2.13 -10.41 5.15
N ALA A 221 0.90 -10.33 4.63
CA ALA A 221 0.12 -11.50 4.26
C ALA A 221 0.84 -12.38 3.24
N GLY A 222 1.50 -11.77 2.25
CA GLY A 222 2.24 -12.51 1.24
C GLY A 222 3.52 -13.17 1.71
N CYS A 223 4.06 -12.81 2.88
CA CYS A 223 5.09 -13.63 3.52
C CYS A 223 4.60 -15.07 3.72
N LEU A 224 3.31 -15.27 3.99
CA LEU A 224 2.66 -16.59 4.13
C LEU A 224 2.47 -17.33 2.79
N ALA A 225 3.04 -16.82 1.69
CA ALA A 225 3.18 -17.56 0.44
C ALA A 225 4.60 -18.13 0.23
N ASP A 226 5.57 -17.78 1.09
CA ASP A 226 6.90 -18.37 1.09
C ASP A 226 6.88 -19.75 1.76
N PRO A 227 7.43 -20.82 1.13
CA PRO A 227 7.37 -22.17 1.67
C PRO A 227 7.88 -22.31 3.11
N ARG A 228 8.97 -21.61 3.48
CA ARG A 228 9.55 -21.71 4.83
C ARG A 228 8.71 -21.00 5.87
N VAL A 229 8.03 -19.91 5.49
CA VAL A 229 7.10 -19.22 6.37
C VAL A 229 5.82 -20.05 6.54
N VAL A 230 5.31 -20.67 5.47
CA VAL A 230 4.14 -21.55 5.52
C VAL A 230 4.33 -22.71 6.50
N GLU A 231 5.50 -23.34 6.50
CA GLU A 231 5.85 -24.41 7.46
C GLU A 231 5.73 -23.98 8.93
N LYS A 232 5.81 -22.67 9.20
CA LYS A 232 5.74 -22.07 10.54
C LYS A 232 4.46 -21.26 10.77
N ALA A 233 3.55 -21.18 9.80
CA ALA A 233 2.38 -20.30 9.86
C ALA A 233 1.44 -20.59 11.05
N GLY A 234 1.40 -21.83 11.53
CA GLY A 234 0.64 -22.23 12.73
C GLY A 234 1.29 -21.87 14.07
N GLY A 235 2.51 -21.34 14.06
CA GLY A 235 3.28 -20.96 15.25
C GLY A 235 3.19 -19.46 15.59
N ASN A 236 4.22 -18.96 16.24
CA ASN A 236 4.38 -17.55 16.60
C ASN A 236 5.35 -16.87 15.63
N LEU A 237 4.87 -15.92 14.82
CA LEU A 237 5.71 -15.25 13.82
C LEU A 237 5.70 -13.74 14.01
N LEU A 238 6.84 -13.11 13.79
CA LEU A 238 6.93 -11.67 13.58
C LEU A 238 7.17 -11.40 12.10
N LEU A 239 6.12 -10.96 11.41
CA LEU A 239 6.14 -10.64 9.99
C LEU A 239 6.28 -9.13 9.80
N ILE A 240 7.32 -8.68 9.11
CA ILE A 240 7.65 -7.26 8.99
C ILE A 240 7.70 -6.88 7.51
N ASN A 241 6.95 -5.86 7.10
CA ASN A 241 7.17 -5.20 5.83
C ASN A 241 7.93 -3.89 6.06
N ALA A 242 9.18 -3.80 5.60
CA ALA A 242 9.97 -2.57 5.58
C ALA A 242 9.83 -1.87 4.21
N GLY A 243 8.70 -1.17 4.03
CA GLY A 243 8.36 -0.47 2.80
C GLY A 243 9.10 0.85 2.61
N ASN A 244 8.93 1.48 1.45
CA ASN A 244 9.55 2.77 1.12
C ASN A 244 9.02 3.95 1.99
N GLY A 245 7.74 3.90 2.36
CA GLY A 245 7.10 4.94 3.17
C GLY A 245 6.93 4.56 4.64
N HIS A 246 6.48 3.33 4.89
CA HIS A 246 6.16 2.80 6.21
C HIS A 246 6.74 1.41 6.40
N THR A 247 7.06 1.12 7.66
CA THR A 247 7.37 -0.21 8.15
C THR A 247 6.22 -0.67 9.03
N LEU A 248 5.67 -1.84 8.72
CA LEU A 248 4.63 -2.50 9.51
C LEU A 248 5.17 -3.80 10.07
N ALA A 249 5.02 -4.00 11.38
CA ALA A 249 5.29 -5.26 12.06
C ALA A 249 3.96 -5.89 12.48
N CYS A 250 3.80 -7.16 12.15
CA CYS A 250 2.63 -7.97 12.45
C CYS A 250 3.08 -9.20 13.23
N LEU A 251 2.63 -9.28 14.48
CA LEU A 251 2.83 -10.45 15.31
C LEU A 251 1.65 -11.40 15.09
N THR A 252 1.93 -12.64 14.72
CA THR A 252 0.94 -13.72 14.64
C THR A 252 1.20 -14.76 15.73
N GLN A 253 0.12 -15.39 16.21
CA GLN A 253 0.13 -16.46 17.18
C GLN A 253 -0.94 -17.48 16.78
N GLY A 254 -0.52 -18.73 16.54
CA GLY A 254 -1.46 -19.78 16.11
C GLY A 254 -2.11 -19.47 14.76
N GLY A 255 -1.40 -18.80 13.85
CA GLY A 255 -1.92 -18.34 12.56
C GLY A 255 -2.79 -17.07 12.59
N ASN A 256 -3.13 -16.56 13.76
CA ASN A 256 -3.96 -15.35 13.92
C ASN A 256 -3.10 -14.13 14.25
N VAL A 257 -3.48 -12.96 13.77
CA VAL A 257 -2.86 -11.68 14.14
C VAL A 257 -3.12 -11.41 15.63
N ALA A 258 -2.04 -11.25 16.40
CA ALA A 258 -2.07 -10.90 17.82
C ALA A 258 -1.81 -9.40 18.04
N ALA A 259 -1.00 -8.77 17.20
CA ALA A 259 -0.68 -7.35 17.32
C ALA A 259 -0.17 -6.75 16.00
N LEU A 260 -0.40 -5.45 15.81
CA LEU A 260 0.19 -4.66 14.73
C LEU A 260 0.92 -3.43 15.27
N LEU A 261 2.01 -3.05 14.62
CA LEU A 261 2.75 -1.81 14.83
C LEU A 261 3.09 -1.21 13.46
N GLU A 262 2.91 0.11 13.31
CA GLU A 262 3.32 0.81 12.08
C GLU A 262 4.06 2.12 12.39
N HIS A 263 5.16 2.35 11.66
CA HIS A 263 5.98 3.55 11.76
C HIS A 263 6.45 4.02 10.38
N HIS A 264 6.83 5.30 10.24
CA HIS A 264 7.53 5.77 9.04
C HIS A 264 8.92 5.14 8.92
N THR A 265 9.22 4.49 7.80
CA THR A 265 10.50 3.80 7.57
C THR A 265 11.69 4.73 7.77
N LYS A 266 11.62 5.95 7.22
CA LYS A 266 12.69 6.95 7.29
C LYS A 266 13.07 7.43 8.71
N ARG A 267 12.28 7.06 9.72
CA ARG A 267 12.52 7.40 11.13
C ARG A 267 13.12 6.24 11.91
N LEU A 268 13.15 5.05 11.34
CA LEU A 268 13.65 3.87 12.01
C LEU A 268 15.17 3.82 11.91
N GLN A 269 15.79 3.36 12.98
CA GLN A 269 17.20 3.03 13.05
C GLN A 269 17.30 1.57 13.52
N PRO A 270 18.25 0.76 13.00
CA PRO A 270 18.26 -0.68 13.20
C PRO A 270 18.16 -1.13 14.67
N ILE A 271 19.05 -0.63 15.52
CA ILE A 271 19.16 -1.03 16.93
C ILE A 271 17.95 -0.54 17.76
N PRO A 272 17.58 0.76 17.73
CA PRO A 272 16.38 1.22 18.44
C PRO A 272 15.10 0.52 17.99
N PHE A 273 14.96 0.21 16.69
CA PHE A 273 13.79 -0.49 16.19
C PHE A 273 13.74 -1.94 16.65
N ALA A 274 14.85 -2.67 16.62
CA ALA A 274 14.92 -4.03 17.16
C ALA A 274 14.58 -4.07 18.66
N SER A 275 15.14 -3.15 19.45
CA SER A 275 14.79 -3.03 20.87
C SER A 275 13.30 -2.74 21.08
N TYR A 276 12.70 -1.90 20.22
CA TYR A 276 11.27 -1.62 20.32
C TYR A 276 10.40 -2.81 19.86
N LEU A 277 10.89 -3.64 18.91
CA LEU A 277 10.24 -4.89 18.53
C LEU A 277 10.25 -5.92 19.67
N GLU A 278 11.30 -5.97 20.49
CA GLU A 278 11.33 -6.79 21.72
C GLU A 278 10.23 -6.37 22.69
N ASP A 279 10.12 -5.07 22.97
CA ASP A 279 9.06 -4.52 23.83
C ASP A 279 7.67 -4.75 23.23
N PHE A 280 7.55 -4.64 21.92
CA PHE A 280 6.31 -4.94 21.20
C PHE A 280 5.90 -6.40 21.37
N CYS A 281 6.81 -7.36 21.14
CA CYS A 281 6.55 -8.79 21.31
C CYS A 281 6.30 -9.19 22.76
N ARG A 282 6.76 -8.40 23.74
CA ARG A 282 6.50 -8.60 25.18
C ARG A 282 5.26 -7.90 25.71
N GLY A 283 4.51 -7.20 24.85
CA GLY A 283 3.32 -6.46 25.28
C GLY A 283 3.65 -5.24 26.16
N LYS A 284 4.85 -4.67 26.03
CA LYS A 284 5.31 -3.49 26.78
C LYS A 284 5.22 -2.19 25.98
N ALA A 285 5.32 -2.27 24.65
CA ALA A 285 5.17 -1.11 23.77
C ALA A 285 3.75 -0.51 23.85
N ARG A 286 3.63 0.82 23.79
CA ARG A 286 2.36 1.56 23.82
C ARG A 286 2.33 2.60 22.71
N ASP A 287 1.13 2.85 22.17
CA ASP A 287 0.89 3.92 21.19
C ASP A 287 1.32 5.32 21.71
N GLY A 288 1.33 5.51 23.03
CA GLY A 288 1.74 6.76 23.68
C GLY A 288 3.24 6.89 23.97
N ASP A 289 4.07 5.90 23.62
CA ASP A 289 5.50 5.97 23.87
C ASP A 289 6.17 7.07 23.04
N GLU A 290 7.24 7.67 23.56
CA GLU A 290 8.01 8.70 22.86
C GLU A 290 8.52 8.20 21.49
N TYR A 291 8.90 6.92 21.42
CA TYR A 291 9.29 6.25 20.19
C TYR A 291 8.20 6.35 19.11
N MET A 292 6.93 6.26 19.51
CA MET A 292 5.77 6.29 18.62
C MET A 292 5.26 7.70 18.31
N ALA A 293 5.82 8.76 18.91
CA ALA A 293 5.37 10.13 18.72
C ALA A 293 5.32 10.58 17.24
N SER A 294 6.22 10.02 16.42
CA SER A 294 6.25 10.28 14.98
C SER A 294 5.64 9.16 14.12
N GLY A 295 5.22 8.05 14.74
CA GLY A 295 4.70 6.85 14.08
C GLY A 295 3.23 6.94 13.70
N HIS A 296 2.69 5.80 13.26
CA HIS A 296 1.28 5.65 12.94
C HIS A 296 0.48 5.07 14.11
N GLY A 297 1.09 4.14 14.84
CA GLY A 297 0.58 3.60 16.09
C GLY A 297 0.82 2.10 16.22
N LEU A 298 0.32 1.53 17.32
CA LEU A 298 0.32 0.10 17.56
C LEU A 298 -0.92 -0.32 18.33
N PHE A 299 -1.30 -1.59 18.21
CA PHE A 299 -2.35 -2.19 19.03
C PHE A 299 -2.16 -3.70 19.19
N TYR A 300 -2.76 -4.22 20.27
CA TYR A 300 -2.85 -5.63 20.59
C TYR A 300 -4.30 -6.11 20.48
N ILE A 301 -4.48 -7.34 20.02
CA ILE A 301 -5.75 -8.08 19.99
C ILE A 301 -5.75 -9.13 21.10
N GLY A 302 -4.61 -9.78 21.32
CA GLY A 302 -4.38 -10.74 22.41
C GLY A 302 -3.05 -10.50 23.11
N ASP A 303 -2.74 -11.37 24.08
CA ASP A 303 -1.47 -11.32 24.81
C ASP A 303 -0.33 -11.86 23.94
N PRO A 304 0.71 -11.07 23.67
CA PRO A 304 1.79 -11.48 22.78
C PRO A 304 2.72 -12.50 23.47
N PRO A 305 3.32 -13.46 22.73
CA PRO A 305 4.02 -14.60 23.33
C PRO A 305 5.44 -14.26 23.85
N GLY A 306 5.95 -13.05 23.63
CA GLY A 306 7.36 -12.72 23.84
C GLY A 306 8.20 -12.97 22.59
N MET A 307 9.38 -12.37 22.54
CA MET A 307 10.28 -12.51 21.38
C MET A 307 11.02 -13.87 21.40
N GLU A 308 11.26 -14.38 22.60
CA GLU A 308 11.89 -15.66 22.88
C GLU A 308 11.07 -16.89 22.41
N GLU A 309 9.74 -16.74 22.29
CA GLU A 309 8.81 -17.79 21.85
C GLU A 309 8.48 -17.70 20.34
N LEU A 310 9.17 -16.84 19.58
CA LEU A 310 8.97 -16.72 18.14
C LEU A 310 9.62 -17.89 17.39
N ASP A 311 8.87 -18.52 16.50
CA ASP A 311 9.35 -19.53 15.57
C ASP A 311 10.15 -18.91 14.42
N MET A 312 9.82 -17.66 14.04
CA MET A 312 10.46 -16.94 12.96
C MET A 312 10.25 -15.43 13.05
N ILE A 313 11.27 -14.67 12.67
CA ILE A 313 11.14 -13.25 12.31
C ILE A 313 11.36 -13.16 10.80
N ALA A 314 10.31 -12.85 10.04
CA ALA A 314 10.39 -12.69 8.59
C ALA A 314 10.27 -11.22 8.22
N ILE A 315 11.20 -10.70 7.40
CA ILE A 315 11.19 -9.31 6.95
C ILE A 315 11.21 -9.22 5.42
N THR A 316 10.22 -8.53 4.88
CA THR A 316 10.06 -8.21 3.46
C THR A 316 10.16 -6.70 3.22
N GLY A 317 10.03 -6.29 1.97
CA GLY A 317 10.07 -4.92 1.49
C GLY A 317 11.44 -4.48 0.98
N PRO A 318 11.48 -3.37 0.22
CA PRO A 318 12.70 -2.82 -0.36
C PRO A 318 13.72 -2.36 0.70
N ASN A 319 13.28 -2.05 1.92
CA ASN A 319 14.16 -1.64 3.03
C ASN A 319 14.35 -2.76 4.06
N ARG A 320 14.21 -4.04 3.68
CA ARG A 320 14.36 -5.20 4.58
C ARG A 320 15.73 -5.27 5.28
N GLU A 321 16.75 -4.65 4.69
CA GLU A 321 18.08 -4.52 5.29
C GLU A 321 18.08 -3.61 6.54
N LEU A 322 16.96 -2.93 6.86
CA LEU A 322 16.78 -2.10 8.06
C LEU A 322 17.13 -2.83 9.37
N LEU A 323 16.97 -4.14 9.43
CA LEU A 323 17.31 -4.94 10.61
C LEU A 323 18.69 -5.62 10.52
N GLU A 324 19.46 -5.39 9.46
CA GLU A 324 20.84 -5.86 9.41
C GLU A 324 21.67 -5.22 10.52
N GLY A 325 22.53 -6.03 11.15
CA GLY A 325 23.33 -5.58 12.30
C GLY A 325 22.55 -5.36 13.60
N SER A 326 21.23 -5.60 13.63
CA SER A 326 20.44 -5.51 14.87
C SER A 326 20.68 -6.68 15.84
N GLY A 327 21.22 -7.80 15.35
CA GLY A 327 21.37 -9.04 16.10
C GLY A 327 20.15 -9.97 16.04
N LEU A 328 19.04 -9.53 15.44
CA LEU A 328 17.85 -10.37 15.26
C LEU A 328 18.07 -11.42 14.14
N PRO A 329 17.66 -12.69 14.35
CA PRO A 329 17.77 -13.74 13.34
C PRO A 329 16.65 -13.62 12.30
N VAL A 330 16.81 -12.69 11.36
CA VAL A 330 15.79 -12.39 10.34
C VAL A 330 15.86 -13.36 9.14
N TYR A 331 14.69 -13.76 8.65
CA TYR A 331 14.51 -14.49 7.40
C TYR A 331 13.91 -13.57 6.32
N TYR A 332 14.31 -13.75 5.07
CA TYR A 332 13.87 -12.95 3.93
C TYR A 332 12.95 -13.77 3.02
N PRO A 333 11.62 -13.68 3.16
CA PRO A 333 10.68 -14.43 2.31
C PRO A 333 10.77 -13.96 0.85
N SER A 334 10.63 -14.90 -0.07
CA SER A 334 10.73 -14.66 -1.52
C SER A 334 9.75 -15.55 -2.30
N PRO A 335 8.42 -15.36 -2.10
CA PRO A 335 7.42 -16.19 -2.78
C PRO A 335 7.58 -16.08 -4.30
N GLY A 336 7.67 -17.22 -4.98
CA GLY A 336 7.91 -17.26 -6.43
C GLY A 336 9.30 -16.78 -6.86
N GLY A 337 10.26 -16.76 -5.93
CA GLY A 337 11.67 -16.41 -6.15
C GLY A 337 11.98 -14.91 -6.07
N ASP A 338 11.02 -14.06 -5.72
CA ASP A 338 11.21 -12.61 -5.62
C ASP A 338 10.49 -12.05 -4.39
N MET A 339 11.23 -11.35 -3.53
CA MET A 339 10.70 -10.72 -2.32
C MET A 339 9.66 -9.63 -2.65
N MET A 340 9.81 -8.92 -3.76
CA MET A 340 8.85 -7.89 -4.18
C MET A 340 7.49 -8.50 -4.54
N MET A 341 7.39 -9.82 -4.69
CA MET A 341 6.12 -10.52 -4.91
C MET A 341 5.34 -10.82 -3.63
N THR A 342 5.86 -10.45 -2.44
CA THR A 342 5.08 -10.57 -1.20
C THR A 342 3.78 -9.75 -1.27
N GLY A 343 3.81 -8.47 -1.66
CA GLY A 343 2.59 -7.67 -1.84
C GLY A 343 1.55 -8.33 -2.77
N PRO A 344 1.91 -8.62 -4.03
CA PRO A 344 1.04 -9.31 -4.98
C PRO A 344 0.55 -10.68 -4.51
N MET A 345 1.37 -11.46 -3.80
CA MET A 345 0.94 -12.77 -3.30
C MET A 345 -0.01 -12.67 -2.11
N GLY A 346 0.13 -11.67 -1.24
CA GLY A 346 -0.86 -11.39 -0.19
C GLY A 346 -2.21 -11.02 -0.78
N LEU A 347 -2.21 -10.25 -1.89
CA LEU A 347 -3.41 -9.95 -2.67
C LEU A 347 -4.05 -11.21 -3.28
N VAL A 348 -3.26 -12.06 -3.95
CA VAL A 348 -3.76 -13.32 -4.53
C VAL A 348 -4.36 -14.22 -3.44
N LYS A 349 -3.62 -14.44 -2.34
CA LYS A 349 -4.08 -15.29 -1.22
C LYS A 349 -5.36 -14.76 -0.58
N SER A 350 -5.43 -13.45 -0.33
CA SER A 350 -6.62 -12.84 0.26
C SER A 350 -7.83 -12.97 -0.67
N LEU A 351 -7.66 -12.75 -1.98
CA LEU A 351 -8.73 -12.92 -2.95
C LEU A 351 -9.22 -14.36 -3.02
N LEU A 352 -8.31 -15.33 -3.09
CA LEU A 352 -8.66 -16.75 -3.11
C LEU A 352 -9.45 -17.15 -1.85
N MET A 353 -9.01 -16.73 -0.66
CA MET A 353 -9.76 -16.92 0.59
C MET A 353 -11.17 -16.32 0.50
N ARG A 354 -11.30 -15.08 0.01
CA ARG A 354 -12.60 -14.39 -0.13
C ARG A 354 -13.55 -15.09 -1.11
N LEU A 355 -13.00 -15.79 -2.09
CA LEU A 355 -13.75 -16.58 -3.08
C LEU A 355 -13.99 -18.03 -2.63
N GLY A 356 -13.52 -18.42 -1.43
CA GLY A 356 -13.69 -19.77 -0.89
C GLY A 356 -12.72 -20.81 -1.45
N TYR A 357 -11.62 -20.38 -2.09
CA TYR A 357 -10.51 -21.25 -2.46
C TYR A 357 -9.51 -21.31 -1.31
N THR A 358 -9.18 -22.52 -0.85
CA THR A 358 -8.20 -22.81 0.21
C THR A 358 -6.84 -23.18 -0.35
#